data_AF-A0ABD0N4Z3-F1
#
_entry.id   AF-A0ABD0N4Z3-F1
#
_cell.length_a   1.000
_cell.length_b   1.000
_cell.length_c   1.000
_cell.angle_alpha   90.00
_cell.angle_beta   90.00
_cell.angle_gamma   90.00
#
_symmetry.space_group_name_H-M   'P 1'
#
loop_
_entity.id
_entity.type
_entity.pdbx_description
1 polymer ?
#
loop_
_entity_poly.entity_id
_entity_poly.type
_entity_poly.pdbx_seq_one_letter_code
_entity_poly.pdbx_strand_id
1 'polypeptide(L)' 'EHALLAYTLGVKQLMVCVNKMDLTEPPFSQKRYDEVVKNVSVFIKKIGFEIGAVPFIPVSGWSGENMIAPSQK' A
#
# COMPACT_ATOMS: atom_id res chain seq x y z
N GLU A 1 13.15 -0.70 -4.01
CA GLU A 1 13.81 -1.24 -5.22
C GLU A 1 12.82 -1.83 -6.22
N HIS A 2 11.93 -2.75 -5.83
CA HIS A 2 10.96 -3.37 -6.75
C HIS A 2 10.12 -2.39 -7.59
N ALA A 3 9.65 -1.28 -7.00
CA ALA A 3 8.88 -0.28 -7.74
C ALA A 3 9.69 0.40 -8.87
N LEU A 4 10.99 0.62 -8.66
CA LEU A 4 11.86 1.19 -9.69
C LEU A 4 12.06 0.19 -10.84
N LEU A 5 12.30 -1.08 -10.51
CA LEU A 5 12.43 -2.15 -11.51
C LEU A 5 11.15 -2.29 -12.34
N ALA A 6 9.99 -2.33 -11.68
CA ALA A 6 8.69 -2.38 -12.37
C ALA A 6 8.51 -1.21 -13.34
N TYR A 7 8.90 0.00 -12.93
CA TYR A 7 8.85 1.18 -13.79
C TYR A 7 9.79 1.06 -15.00
N THR A 8 11.03 0.60 -14.79
CA THR A 8 12.00 0.41 -15.89
C THR A 8 11.58 -0.68 -16.88
N LEU A 9 10.76 -1.65 -16.44
CA LEU A 9 10.18 -2.70 -17.28
C LEU A 9 8.91 -2.24 -18.03
N GLY A 10 8.49 -0.97 -17.87
CA GLY A 10 7.33 -0.41 -18.55
C GLY A 10 5.99 -0.67 -17.87
N VAL A 11 5.98 -1.15 -16.62
CA VAL A 11 4.74 -1.32 -15.84
C VAL A 11 4.23 0.07 -15.45
N LYS A 12 3.10 0.47 -16.03
CA LYS A 12 2.47 1.79 -15.80
C LYS A 12 1.43 1.80 -14.68
N GLN A 13 0.87 0.64 -14.36
CA GLN A 13 -0.16 0.48 -13.33
C GLN A 13 0.44 -0.16 -12.09
N LEU A 14 0.21 0.44 -10.93
CA LEU A 14 0.73 -0.02 -9.66
C LEU A 14 -0.36 0.09 -8.59
N MET A 15 -0.47 -0.93 -7.74
CA MET A 15 -1.30 -0.94 -6.55
C MET A 15 -0.42 -1.29 -5.36
N VAL A 16 -0.64 -0.62 -4.23
CA VAL A 16 0.14 -0.82 -3.01
C VAL A 16 -0.74 -1.44 -1.93
N CYS A 17 -0.49 -2.70 -1.61
CA CYS A 17 -1.14 -3.39 -0.51
C CYS A 17 -0.30 -3.25 0.77
N VAL A 18 -0.81 -2.54 1.77
CA VAL A 18 -0.18 -2.39 3.08
C VAL A 18 -0.59 -3.59 3.93
N ASN A 19 0.27 -4.61 3.99
CA ASN A 19 -0.03 -5.87 4.66
C ASN A 19 0.26 -5.84 6.18
N LYS A 20 -0.23 -6.85 6.89
CA LYS A 20 -0.06 -7.09 8.34
C LYS A 20 -0.67 -5.99 9.22
N MET A 21 -1.77 -5.39 8.79
CA MET A 21 -2.47 -4.35 9.54
C MET A 21 -3.03 -4.84 10.88
N ASP A 22 -3.22 -6.14 11.05
CA ASP A 22 -3.60 -6.80 12.31
C ASP A 22 -2.51 -6.72 13.39
N LEU A 23 -1.23 -6.61 12.99
CA LEU A 23 -0.09 -6.56 13.91
C LEU A 23 0.33 -5.13 14.29
N THR A 24 -0.38 -4.10 13.81
CA THR A 24 -0.09 -2.74 14.25
C THR A 24 -0.50 -2.56 15.70
N GLU A 25 0.12 -1.60 16.40
CA GLU A 25 -0.25 -1.25 17.77
C GLU A 25 -0.86 0.17 17.78
N PRO A 26 -2.17 0.33 18.03
CA PRO A 26 -3.22 -0.70 18.15
C PRO A 26 -3.52 -1.41 16.81
N PRO A 27 -4.20 -2.58 16.80
CA PRO A 27 -4.56 -3.28 15.58
C PRO A 27 -5.35 -2.37 14.64
N PHE A 28 -5.07 -2.44 13.34
CA PHE A 28 -5.66 -1.58 12.30
C PHE A 28 -5.49 -0.07 12.58
N SER A 29 -4.31 0.32 13.06
CA SER A 29 -4.01 1.72 13.36
C SER A 29 -3.94 2.57 12.08
N GLN A 30 -4.91 3.48 11.93
CA GLN A 30 -4.94 4.46 10.85
C GLN A 30 -3.65 5.30 10.80
N LYS A 31 -3.13 5.69 11.97
CA LYS A 31 -1.89 6.47 12.06
C LYS A 31 -0.71 5.75 11.42
N ARG A 32 -0.61 4.43 11.64
CA ARG A 32 0.47 3.62 11.06
C ARG A 32 0.29 3.48 9.55
N TYR A 33 -0.94 3.28 9.09
CA TYR A 33 -1.26 3.27 7.67
C TYR A 33 -0.88 4.59 6.99
N ASP A 34 -1.31 5.73 7.53
CA ASP A 34 -1.04 7.06 6.95
C ASP A 34 0.47 7.35 6.87
N GLU A 35 1.23 6.94 7.88
CA GLU A 35 2.70 7.06 7.88
C GLU A 35 3.32 6.26 6.74
N VAL A 36 2.88 5.01 6.55
CA VAL A 36 3.37 4.13 5.48
C VAL A 36 2.97 4.69 4.10
N VAL A 37 1.72 5.11 3.92
CA VAL A 37 1.25 5.73 2.68
C VAL A 37 2.04 6.97 2.34
N LYS A 38 2.33 7.84 3.32
CA LYS A 38 3.14 9.04 3.11
C LYS A 38 4.56 8.70 2.70
N ASN A 39 5.21 7.75 3.36
CA ASN A 39 6.58 7.36 3.03
C ASN A 39 6.67 6.73 1.64
N VAL A 40 5.72 5.85 1.32
CA VAL A 40 5.69 5.14 0.03
C VAL A 40 5.29 6.07 -1.11
N SER A 41 4.33 6.98 -0.92
CA SER A 41 3.94 7.98 -1.93
C SER A 41 5.10 8.91 -2.32
N VAL A 42 5.92 9.35 -1.36
CA VAL A 42 7.14 10.13 -1.65
C VAL A 42 8.11 9.32 -2.51
N PHE A 43 8.28 8.03 -2.23
CA PHE A 43 9.17 7.16 -2.99
C PHE A 43 8.66 6.89 -4.41
N ILE A 44 7.38 6.56 -4.55
CA ILE A 44 6.71 6.28 -5.83
C ILE A 44 6.70 7.52 -6.73
N LYS A 45 6.49 8.71 -6.15
CA LYS A 45 6.58 10.00 -6.86
C LYS A 45 7.98 10.25 -7.42
N LYS A 46 9.04 9.90 -6.67
CA LYS A 46 10.43 10.03 -7.14
C LYS A 46 10.75 9.09 -8.30
N ILE A 47 10.10 7.92 -8.35
CA ILE A 47 10.28 6.96 -9.45
C ILE A 47 9.59 7.44 -10.74
N GLY A 48 8.50 8.21 -10.61
CA GLY A 48 7.78 8.78 -11.76
C GLY A 48 6.35 8.27 -11.93
N PHE A 49 5.83 7.47 -10.99
CA PHE A 49 4.42 7.07 -10.99
C PHE A 49 3.51 8.22 -10.51
N GLU A 50 2.31 8.29 -11.07
CA GLU A 50 1.29 9.24 -10.68
C GLU A 50 0.56 8.78 -9.41
N ILE A 51 0.65 9.57 -8.33
CA ILE A 51 0.07 9.19 -7.02
C ILE A 51 -1.45 8.98 -7.11
N GLY A 52 -2.15 9.80 -7.89
CA GLY A 52 -3.61 9.70 -8.04
C GLY A 52 -4.08 8.39 -8.69
N ALA A 53 -3.20 7.73 -9.43
CA ALA A 53 -3.49 6.47 -10.12
C ALA A 53 -3.10 5.23 -9.29
N VAL A 54 -2.41 5.40 -8.16
CA VAL A 54 -1.92 4.28 -7.33
C VAL A 54 -2.81 4.12 -6.09
N PRO A 55 -3.74 3.15 -6.07
CA PRO A 55 -4.53 2.87 -4.89
C PRO A 55 -3.67 2.22 -3.80
N PHE A 56 -3.86 2.69 -2.57
CA PHE A 56 -3.31 2.09 -1.36
C PHE A 56 -4.43 1.34 -0.64
N ILE A 57 -4.19 0.06 -0.33
CA ILE A 57 -5.20 -0.80 0.29
C ILE A 57 -4.58 -1.41 1.56
N PRO A 58 -5.14 -1.13 2.76
CA PRO A 58 -4.74 -1.81 3.97
C PRO A 58 -5.28 -3.24 3.94
N VAL A 59 -4.41 -4.24 4.04
CA VAL A 59 -4.80 -5.66 4.02
C VAL A 59 -4.17 -6.41 5.18
N SER A 60 -4.78 -7.55 5.51
CA SER A 60 -4.08 -8.58 6.29
C SER A 60 -4.22 -9.91 5.56
N GLY A 61 -3.08 -10.43 5.09
CA GLY A 61 -3.04 -11.75 4.45
C GLY A 61 -3.32 -12.90 5.41
N TRP A 62 -3.19 -12.69 6.73
CA TRP A 62 -3.44 -13.74 7.72
C TRP A 62 -4.91 -13.84 8.10
N SER A 63 -5.53 -12.72 8.47
CA SER A 63 -6.96 -12.69 8.79
C SER A 63 -7.87 -12.57 7.57
N GLY A 64 -7.30 -12.30 6.39
CA GLY A 64 -8.00 -12.17 5.12
C GLY A 64 -8.78 -10.86 4.92
N GLU A 65 -8.53 -9.87 5.78
CA GLU A 65 -9.22 -8.58 5.77
C GLU A 65 -8.83 -7.77 4.51
N ASN A 66 -9.83 -7.16 3.86
CA ASN A 66 -9.70 -6.34 2.64
C ASN A 66 -9.08 -7.05 1.42
N MET A 67 -9.08 -8.38 1.37
CA MET A 67 -8.57 -9.14 0.20
C MET A 67 -9.61 -9.33 -0.90
N ILE A 68 -10.86 -9.62 -0.53
CA ILE A 68 -11.96 -9.91 -1.48
C ILE A 68 -13.16 -9.00 -1.21
N ALA A 69 -13.45 -8.75 0.07
CA ALA A 69 -14.53 -7.89 0.52
C ALA A 69 -14.01 -6.86 1.53
N PRO A 70 -14.68 -5.71 1.68
CA PRO A 70 -14.34 -4.73 2.72
C PRO A 70 -14.44 -5.36 4.12
N SER A 71 -13.40 -5.11 4.92
CA SER A 71 -13.41 -5.35 6.37
C SER A 71 -14.49 -4.47 7.02
N GLN A 72 -15.19 -5.02 8.01
CA GLN A 72 -16.11 -4.25 8.87
C GLN A 72 -15.39 -3.61 10.08
N LYS A 73 -14.08 -3.84 10.20
CA LYS A 73 -13.18 -3.34 11.25
C LYS A 73 -12.24 -2.30 10.70
#